data_AF-S0AND5-F1
#
_entry.id   AF-S0AND5-F1
#
_cell.length_a   1.000
_cell.length_b   1.000
_cell.length_c   1.000
_cell.angle_alpha   90.00
_cell.angle_beta   90.00
_cell.angle_gamma   90.00
#
_symmetry.space_group_name_H-M   'P 1'
#
loop_
_entity.id
_entity.type
_entity.pdbx_description
1 polymer ?
#
loop_
_entity_poly.entity_id
_entity_poly.type
_entity_poly.pdbx_seq_one_letter_code
_entity_poly.pdbx_strand_id
1 'polypeptide(L)'
;MSIELIASEIASKIYNFINSLLGFPWISIVIPSAYIQYLAPVSLILVGYLAERHYVGRIPIFTNSIALNILFYYSQSNLLYFGSLFMSVFEWYANIGIIMGLIAVISYASNGKQSKTYYTIAWAYSSIVVGLLMVIFYAYPYIS
;
A
#
# COMPACT_ATOMS: atom_id res chain seq x y z
N MET A 1 -14.10 -36.25 4.50
CA MET A 1 -13.96 -34.96 3.80
C MET A 1 -13.33 -33.97 4.78
N SER A 2 -12.19 -33.37 4.46
CA SER A 2 -11.48 -32.48 5.39
C SER A 2 -12.19 -31.12 5.49
N ILE A 3 -12.07 -30.47 6.65
CA ILE A 3 -12.66 -29.15 6.94
C ILE A 3 -12.19 -28.10 5.92
N GLU A 4 -10.94 -28.20 5.46
CA GLU A 4 -10.37 -27.33 4.42
C GLU A 4 -11.10 -27.45 3.08
N LEU A 5 -11.54 -28.66 2.73
CA LEU A 5 -12.25 -28.92 1.48
C LEU A 5 -13.62 -28.26 1.49
N ILE A 6 -14.33 -28.36 2.61
CA ILE A 6 -15.65 -27.74 2.84
C ILE A 6 -15.52 -26.20 2.84
N ALA A 7 -14.48 -25.66 3.49
CA ALA A 7 -14.22 -24.22 3.51
C ALA A 7 -13.93 -23.67 2.10
N SER A 8 -13.15 -24.40 1.29
CA SER A 8 -12.84 -24.03 -0.09
C SER A 8 -14.09 -24.06 -0.99
N GLU A 9 -14.98 -25.03 -0.78
CA GLU A 9 -16.18 -25.20 -1.57
C GLU A 9 -17.23 -24.12 -1.25
N ILE A 10 -17.35 -23.74 0.02
CA ILE A 10 -18.19 -22.61 0.44
C ILE A 10 -17.63 -21.29 -0.10
N ALA A 11 -16.32 -21.06 0.01
CA ALA A 11 -15.68 -19.85 -0.50
C ALA A 11 -15.87 -19.68 -2.02
N SER A 12 -15.73 -20.77 -2.78
CA SER A 12 -15.93 -20.73 -4.23
C SER A 12 -17.39 -20.46 -4.62
N LYS A 13 -18.37 -21.04 -3.91
CA LYS A 13 -19.80 -20.72 -4.13
C LYS A 13 -20.13 -19.26 -3.82
N ILE A 14 -19.59 -18.72 -2.73
CA ILE A 14 -19.77 -17.31 -2.37
C ILE A 14 -19.14 -16.41 -3.43
N TYR A 15 -17.91 -16.69 -3.85
CA TYR A 15 -17.23 -15.96 -4.92
C TYR A 15 -18.02 -15.97 -6.23
N ASN A 16 -18.51 -17.14 -6.65
CA ASN A 16 -19.30 -17.28 -7.88
C ASN A 16 -20.66 -16.58 -7.78
N PHE A 17 -21.31 -16.63 -6.62
CA PHE A 17 -22.57 -15.93 -6.37
C PHE A 17 -22.39 -14.41 -6.42
N ILE A 18 -21.38 -13.89 -5.72
CA ILE A 18 -21.02 -12.47 -5.74
C ILE A 18 -20.69 -12.02 -7.17
N ASN A 19 -19.90 -12.79 -7.91
CA ASN A 19 -19.56 -12.47 -9.30
C ASN A 19 -20.74 -12.59 -10.26
N SER A 20 -21.70 -13.49 -10.00
CA SER A 20 -22.92 -13.63 -10.79
C SER A 20 -23.88 -12.46 -10.58
N LEU A 21 -23.87 -11.85 -9.39
CA LEU A 21 -24.67 -10.67 -9.05
C LEU A 21 -24.00 -9.36 -9.46
N LEU A 22 -22.69 -9.26 -9.30
CA LEU A 22 -21.94 -8.01 -9.48
C LEU A 22 -21.25 -7.90 -10.85
N GLY A 23 -21.10 -9.01 -11.59
CA GLY A 23 -20.59 -9.03 -12.96
C GLY A 23 -19.24 -8.33 -13.13
N PHE A 24 -18.14 -9.04 -12.83
CA PHE A 24 -16.76 -8.50 -12.88
C PHE A 24 -16.53 -7.32 -11.91
N PRO A 25 -15.27 -6.93 -11.62
CA PRO A 25 -15.04 -5.73 -10.84
C PRO A 25 -15.55 -4.52 -11.63
N TRP A 26 -16.75 -4.04 -11.28
CA TRP A 26 -17.44 -2.86 -11.82
C TRP A 26 -16.54 -1.62 -11.96
N ILE A 27 -15.44 -1.58 -11.21
CA ILE A 27 -14.38 -0.59 -11.35
C ILE A 27 -13.91 -0.41 -12.81
N SER A 28 -13.86 -1.47 -13.61
CA SER A 28 -13.40 -1.41 -15.01
C SER A 28 -14.44 -0.83 -15.98
N ILE A 29 -15.70 -0.72 -15.55
CA ILE A 29 -16.77 -0.06 -16.29
C ILE A 29 -16.71 1.46 -16.03
N VAL A 30 -16.43 1.84 -14.79
CA VAL A 30 -16.43 3.23 -14.35
C VAL A 30 -15.10 3.93 -14.66
N ILE A 31 -14.00 3.18 -14.57
CA ILE A 31 -12.64 3.72 -14.67
C ILE A 31 -11.94 3.03 -15.84
N PRO A 32 -11.47 3.79 -16.84
CA PRO A 32 -10.73 3.22 -17.95
C PRO A 32 -9.56 2.38 -17.45
N SER A 33 -9.31 1.24 -18.09
CA SER A 33 -8.31 0.25 -17.65
C SER A 33 -6.92 0.84 -17.42
N ALA A 34 -6.54 1.84 -18.21
CA ALA A 34 -5.28 2.59 -18.07
C ALA A 34 -5.12 3.30 -16.71
N TYR A 35 -6.21 3.62 -16.02
CA TYR A 35 -6.20 4.35 -14.76
C TYR A 35 -6.41 3.47 -13.52
N ILE A 36 -6.79 2.20 -13.70
CA ILE A 36 -7.10 1.29 -12.58
C ILE A 36 -5.87 1.10 -11.67
N GLN A 37 -4.66 1.07 -12.24
CA GLN A 37 -3.42 0.94 -11.46
C GLN A 37 -3.14 2.13 -10.52
N TYR A 38 -3.70 3.31 -10.81
CA TYR A 38 -3.54 4.49 -9.97
C TYR A 38 -4.59 4.60 -8.86
N LEU A 39 -5.61 3.75 -8.84
CA LEU A 39 -6.64 3.78 -7.80
C LEU A 39 -6.08 3.53 -6.40
N ALA A 40 -5.20 2.53 -6.27
CA ALA A 40 -4.53 2.23 -5.01
C ALA A 40 -3.72 3.44 -4.49
N PRO A 41 -2.79 4.04 -5.25
CA PRO A 41 -2.05 5.21 -4.75
C PRO A 41 -2.93 6.46 -4.57
N VAL A 42 -3.90 6.72 -5.44
CA VAL A 42 -4.81 7.88 -5.29
C VAL A 42 -5.69 7.74 -4.05
N SER A 43 -6.23 6.55 -3.79
CA SER A 43 -6.99 6.28 -2.56
C SER A 43 -6.11 6.42 -1.31
N LEU A 44 -4.85 6.00 -1.37
CA LEU A 44 -3.89 6.16 -0.29
C LEU A 44 -3.60 7.64 0.01
N ILE A 45 -3.45 8.48 -1.03
CA ILE A 45 -3.32 9.95 -0.89
C ILE A 45 -4.59 10.54 -0.25
N LEU A 46 -5.78 10.21 -0.78
CA LEU A 46 -7.04 10.79 -0.32
C LEU A 46 -7.41 10.38 1.11
N VAL A 47 -7.36 9.07 1.40
CA VAL A 47 -7.63 8.53 2.74
C VAL A 47 -6.57 9.00 3.70
N GLY A 48 -5.30 9.01 3.31
CA GLY A 48 -4.23 9.57 4.12
C GLY A 48 -4.43 11.03 4.49
N TYR A 49 -4.77 11.88 3.52
CA TYR A 49 -5.05 13.30 3.75
C TYR A 49 -6.24 13.50 4.72
N LEU A 50 -7.28 12.69 4.60
CA LEU A 50 -8.48 12.77 5.46
C LEU A 50 -8.25 12.15 6.86
N ALA A 51 -7.56 11.02 6.93
CA ALA A 51 -7.34 10.26 8.16
C ALA A 51 -6.22 10.85 9.03
N GLU A 52 -5.12 11.33 8.43
CA GLU A 52 -4.00 11.95 9.16
C GLU A 52 -4.40 13.27 9.85
N ARG A 53 -5.48 13.93 9.39
CA ARG A 53 -6.04 15.11 10.07
C ARG A 53 -6.67 14.79 11.43
N HIS A 54 -7.11 13.55 11.66
CA HIS A 54 -7.86 13.16 12.86
C HIS A 54 -7.17 12.08 13.70
N TYR A 55 -6.38 11.21 13.07
CA TYR A 55 -5.64 10.14 13.74
C TYR A 55 -4.14 10.39 13.64
N VAL A 56 -3.55 10.65 14.81
CA VAL A 56 -2.11 10.87 15.05
C VAL A 56 -1.29 9.88 14.22
N GLY A 57 -0.45 10.40 13.33
CA GLY A 57 0.19 9.72 12.19
C GLY A 57 1.15 8.57 12.50
N ARG A 58 0.74 7.58 13.30
CA ARG A 58 1.52 6.38 13.66
C ARG A 58 1.07 5.16 12.86
N ILE A 59 -0.23 4.90 12.83
CA ILE A 59 -0.81 3.78 12.08
C ILE A 59 -0.62 3.96 10.56
N PRO A 60 -0.78 5.18 9.99
CA PRO A 60 -0.53 5.40 8.56
C PRO A 60 0.90 5.05 8.12
N ILE A 61 1.92 5.29 8.97
CA ILE A 61 3.31 4.92 8.65
C ILE A 61 3.42 3.43 8.34
N PHE A 62 2.81 2.59 9.17
CA PHE A 62 2.88 1.15 9.03
C PHE A 62 2.17 0.68 7.76
N THR A 63 0.94 1.16 7.53
CA THR A 63 0.17 0.80 6.34
C THR A 63 0.85 1.27 5.05
N ASN A 64 1.40 2.48 5.05
CA ASN A 64 2.08 3.05 3.88
C ASN A 64 3.40 2.34 3.59
N SER A 65 4.13 1.96 4.63
CA SER A 65 5.36 1.19 4.48
C SER A 65 5.08 -0.20 3.92
N ILE A 66 4.01 -0.86 4.37
CA ILE A 66 3.57 -2.13 3.77
C ILE A 66 3.21 -1.93 2.29
N ALA A 67 2.46 -0.88 1.96
CA ALA A 67 2.07 -0.59 0.57
C ALA A 67 3.29 -0.42 -0.35
N LEU A 68 4.34 0.27 0.12
CA LEU A 68 5.60 0.41 -0.62
C LEU A 68 6.33 -0.92 -0.81
N ASN A 69 6.41 -1.74 0.24
CA ASN A 69 7.06 -3.04 0.14
C ASN A 69 6.32 -3.97 -0.84
N ILE A 70 5.00 -3.96 -0.80
CA ILE A 70 4.17 -4.69 -1.77
C ILE A 70 4.41 -4.16 -3.18
N LEU A 71 4.41 -2.85 -3.37
CA LEU A 71 4.69 -2.23 -4.68
C LEU A 71 6.05 -2.70 -5.21
N PHE A 72 7.10 -2.62 -4.41
CA PHE A 72 8.46 -2.99 -4.85
C PHE A 72 8.63 -4.48 -5.06
N TYR A 73 8.00 -5.32 -4.23
CA TYR A 73 7.95 -6.76 -4.43
C TYR A 73 7.33 -7.14 -5.78
N TYR A 74 6.18 -6.54 -6.14
CA TYR A 74 5.55 -6.80 -7.44
C TYR A 74 6.23 -6.07 -8.61
N SER A 75 6.98 -5.00 -8.34
CA SER A 75 7.74 -4.24 -9.34
C SER A 75 9.14 -4.79 -9.60
N GLN A 76 9.56 -5.86 -8.93
CA GLN A 76 10.86 -6.50 -9.17
C GLN A 76 11.02 -7.05 -10.59
N SER A 77 9.92 -7.29 -11.31
CA SER A 77 9.94 -7.60 -12.75
C SER A 77 10.33 -6.39 -13.62
N ASN A 78 10.23 -5.15 -13.11
CA ASN A 78 10.61 -3.91 -13.78
C ASN A 78 12.06 -3.47 -13.48
N LEU A 79 12.89 -4.33 -12.87
CA LEU A 79 14.29 -4.04 -12.49
C LEU A 79 15.13 -3.47 -13.66
N LEU A 80 14.79 -3.84 -14.89
CA LEU A 80 15.45 -3.38 -16.12
C LEU A 80 15.36 -1.86 -16.34
N TYR A 81 14.36 -1.18 -15.77
CA TYR A 81 14.03 0.21 -16.11
C TYR A 81 14.55 1.27 -15.13
N PHE A 82 14.69 0.92 -13.85
CA PHE A 82 15.15 1.86 -12.81
C PHE A 82 16.64 1.74 -12.49
N GLY A 83 17.29 0.64 -12.91
CA GLY A 83 18.68 0.35 -12.54
C GLY A 83 18.83 -0.15 -11.10
N SER A 84 19.81 -1.03 -10.87
CA SER A 84 19.95 -1.76 -9.59
C SER A 84 20.15 -0.87 -8.37
N LEU A 85 20.84 0.27 -8.55
CA LEU A 85 21.22 1.16 -7.45
C LEU A 85 20.06 2.06 -7.00
N PHE A 86 19.27 2.58 -7.95
CA PHE A 86 18.05 3.36 -7.63
C PHE A 86 17.04 2.48 -6.91
N MET A 87 16.77 1.29 -7.43
CA MET A 87 15.79 0.37 -6.82
C MET A 87 16.22 -0.05 -5.40
N SER A 88 17.51 -0.28 -5.18
CA SER A 88 18.03 -0.63 -3.86
C SER A 88 17.77 0.46 -2.79
N VAL A 89 17.91 1.75 -3.14
CA VAL A 89 17.65 2.85 -2.19
C VAL A 89 16.17 2.90 -1.77
N PHE A 90 15.26 2.71 -2.73
CA PHE A 90 13.82 2.71 -2.44
C PHE A 90 13.36 1.46 -1.68
N GLU A 91 13.94 0.29 -1.97
CA GLU A 91 13.73 -0.92 -1.16
C GLU A 91 14.22 -0.72 0.28
N TRP A 92 15.39 -0.12 0.49
CA TRP A 92 15.88 0.22 1.83
C TRP A 92 14.94 1.19 2.55
N TYR A 93 14.48 2.23 1.86
CA TYR A 93 13.49 3.16 2.39
C TYR A 93 12.20 2.42 2.80
N ALA A 94 11.66 1.54 1.95
CA ALA A 94 10.46 0.76 2.30
C ALA A 94 10.68 -0.16 3.52
N ASN A 95 11.83 -0.83 3.59
CA ASN A 95 12.18 -1.71 4.70
C ASN A 95 12.35 -0.95 6.03
N ILE A 96 13.03 0.19 6.02
CA ILE A 96 13.15 1.07 7.19
C ILE A 96 11.76 1.54 7.64
N GLY A 97 10.87 1.82 6.69
CA GLY A 97 9.47 2.14 6.96
C GLY A 97 8.73 1.07 7.77
N ILE A 98 8.93 -0.22 7.47
CA ILE A 98 8.32 -1.32 8.25
C ILE A 98 8.77 -1.27 9.70
N ILE A 99 10.07 -1.09 9.94
CA ILE A 99 10.63 -1.00 11.30
C ILE A 99 10.02 0.20 12.04
N MET A 100 9.99 1.36 11.38
CA MET A 100 9.39 2.57 11.92
C MET A 100 7.89 2.40 12.21
N GLY A 101 7.16 1.74 11.31
CA GLY A 101 5.74 1.43 11.46
C GLY A 101 5.46 0.47 12.62
N LEU A 102 6.28 -0.57 12.78
CA LEU A 102 6.19 -1.49 13.92
C LEU A 102 6.42 -0.76 15.25
N ILE A 103 7.44 0.10 15.33
CA ILE A 103 7.66 0.97 16.49
C ILE A 103 6.44 1.85 16.76
N ALA A 104 5.82 2.38 15.71
CA ALA A 104 4.60 3.19 15.81
C ALA A 104 3.43 2.40 16.40
N VAL A 105 3.20 1.18 15.92
CA VAL A 105 2.11 0.29 16.34
C VAL A 105 2.32 -0.15 17.78
N ILE A 106 3.52 -0.59 18.15
CA ILE A 106 3.86 -0.98 19.53
C ILE A 106 3.68 0.21 20.48
N SER A 107 4.13 1.40 20.06
CA SER A 107 3.98 2.63 20.84
C SER A 107 2.53 3.09 20.95
N TYR A 108 1.71 2.84 19.92
CA TYR A 108 0.28 3.13 19.96
C TYR A 108 -0.44 2.19 20.94
N ALA A 109 -0.17 0.89 20.87
CA ALA A 109 -0.76 -0.12 21.75
C ALA A 109 -0.41 0.11 23.25
N SER A 110 0.78 0.64 23.52
CA SER A 110 1.26 0.95 24.87
C SER A 110 0.94 2.37 25.36
N ASN A 111 0.19 3.17 24.59
CA ASN A 111 -0.03 4.60 24.84
C ASN A 111 1.26 5.43 25.02
N GLY A 112 2.39 4.93 24.52
CA GLY A 112 3.69 5.59 24.62
C GLY A 112 3.75 6.85 23.75
N LYS A 113 4.54 7.84 24.13
CA LYS A 113 4.88 8.99 23.27
C LYS A 113 6.23 8.73 22.61
N GLN A 114 6.33 9.03 21.32
CA GLN A 114 7.60 8.94 20.59
C GLN A 114 8.35 10.28 20.63
N SER A 115 9.66 10.21 20.40
CA SER A 115 10.52 11.40 20.34
C SER A 115 10.15 12.30 19.14
N LYS A 116 10.49 13.60 19.21
CA LYS A 116 10.28 14.51 18.07
C LYS A 116 11.01 14.03 16.82
N THR A 117 12.23 13.49 16.97
CA THR A 117 13.03 12.93 15.88
C THR A 117 12.30 11.80 15.16
N TYR A 118 11.62 10.92 15.89
CA TYR A 118 10.81 9.87 15.31
C TYR A 118 9.71 10.47 14.41
N TYR A 119 9.00 11.50 14.88
CA TYR A 119 7.95 12.15 14.10
C TYR A 119 8.48 12.86 12.85
N THR A 120 9.68 13.45 12.92
CA THR A 120 10.32 14.04 11.73
C THR A 120 10.62 12.99 10.67
N ILE A 121 11.16 11.84 11.07
CA ILE A 121 11.46 10.74 10.14
C ILE A 121 10.16 10.11 9.63
N ALA A 122 9.17 9.93 10.51
CA ALA A 122 7.85 9.41 10.19
C ALA A 122 7.11 10.22 9.13
N TRP A 123 7.33 11.54 9.07
CA TRP A 123 6.72 12.40 8.06
C TRP A 123 7.10 11.98 6.63
N ALA A 124 8.32 11.46 6.44
CA ALA A 124 8.75 10.91 5.15
C ALA A 124 7.92 9.70 4.72
N TYR A 125 7.18 9.05 5.63
CA TYR A 125 6.28 7.92 5.36
C TYR A 125 4.80 8.33 5.41
N SER A 126 4.51 9.64 5.40
CA SER A 126 3.15 10.14 5.27
C SER A 126 2.51 9.66 3.97
N SER A 127 1.20 9.56 3.98
CA SER A 127 0.43 9.02 2.88
C SER A 127 0.56 9.86 1.60
N ILE A 128 0.80 11.16 1.76
CA ILE A 128 1.09 12.06 0.65
C ILE A 128 2.42 11.68 -0.01
N VAL A 129 3.48 11.55 0.78
CA VAL A 129 4.82 11.21 0.26
C VAL A 129 4.79 9.83 -0.38
N VAL A 130 4.25 8.83 0.31
CA VAL A 130 4.17 7.46 -0.18
C VAL A 130 3.29 7.37 -1.43
N GLY A 131 2.11 7.97 -1.42
CA GLY A 131 1.21 7.94 -2.57
C GLY A 131 1.81 8.60 -3.81
N LEU A 132 2.51 9.74 -3.65
CA LEU A 132 3.21 10.40 -4.75
C LEU A 132 4.32 9.52 -5.31
N LEU A 133 5.09 8.86 -4.43
CA LEU A 133 6.15 7.94 -4.80
C LEU A 133 5.59 6.74 -5.59
N MET A 134 4.46 6.18 -5.16
CA MET A 134 3.76 5.13 -5.89
C MET A 134 3.26 5.60 -7.26
N VAL A 135 2.70 6.81 -7.38
CA VAL A 135 2.28 7.38 -8.68
C VAL A 135 3.47 7.51 -9.63
N ILE A 136 4.62 8.01 -9.15
CA ILE A 136 5.84 8.11 -9.96
C ILE A 136 6.25 6.72 -10.47
N PHE A 137 6.29 5.72 -9.58
CA PHE A 137 6.67 4.35 -9.95
C PHE A 137 5.72 3.72 -10.98
N TYR A 138 4.41 3.96 -10.88
CA TYR A 138 3.44 3.49 -11.87
C TYR A 138 3.45 4.29 -13.17
N ALA A 139 3.79 5.58 -13.14
CA ALA A 139 3.83 6.44 -14.32
C ALA A 139 5.13 6.29 -15.12
N TYR A 140 6.23 5.95 -14.45
CA TYR A 140 7.56 5.90 -15.05
C TYR A 140 7.67 5.04 -16.32
N PRO A 141 7.11 3.81 -16.39
CA PRO A 141 7.17 2.99 -17.61
C PRO A 141 6.49 3.62 -18.85
N TYR A 142 5.65 4.64 -18.65
CA TYR A 142 4.94 5.34 -19.73
C TYR A 142 5.59 6.67 -20.12
N ILE A 143 6.64 7.09 -19.40
CA ILE A 143 7.37 8.35 -19.62
C ILE A 143 8.72 8.09 -20.32
N SER A 144 9.29 6.89 -20.16
CA SER A 144 10.50 6.40 -20.84
C SER A 144 10.22 5.79 -22.20
#